data_AF-A0A429XAF7-F1
#
_entry.id   AF-A0A429XAF7-F1
#
_cell.length_a   1.000
_cell.length_b   1.000
_cell.length_c   1.000
_cell.angle_alpha   90.00
_cell.angle_beta   90.00
_cell.angle_gamma   90.00
#
_symmetry.space_group_name_H-M   'P 1'
#
loop_
_entity.id
_entity.type
_entity.pdbx_description
1 polymer ?
#
loop_
_entity_poly.entity_id
_entity_poly.type
_entity_poly.pdbx_seq_one_letter_code
_entity_poly.pdbx_strand_id
1 'polypeptide(L)'
;MSDRLKQVEEDRKALLEEHSHKDGEGKAIVKDGQYDVKDMVAFSNDVKELNKEKLVIEGGDNREMIRTIKVVLEKLEDEEYEGQDSEIYDYLCDQFKVDEEGEDQ
;
A
#
# COMPACT_ATOMS: atom_id res chain seq x y z
N MET A 1 1.89 -12.77 8.12
CA MET A 1 1.58 -12.60 6.68
C MET A 1 0.07 -12.77 6.54
N SER A 2 -0.65 -11.66 6.32
CA SER A 2 -2.13 -11.66 6.24
C SER A 2 -2.61 -12.47 5.03
N ASP A 3 -3.76 -13.14 5.11
CA ASP A 3 -4.32 -13.96 4.02
C ASP A 3 -4.54 -13.15 2.73
N ARG A 4 -4.72 -11.83 2.86
CA ARG A 4 -4.79 -10.88 1.74
C ARG A 4 -3.49 -10.81 0.93
N LEU A 5 -2.32 -10.91 1.58
CA LEU A 5 -1.03 -10.92 0.88
C LEU A 5 -0.85 -12.19 0.06
N LYS A 6 -1.36 -13.33 0.55
CA LYS A 6 -1.34 -14.59 -0.22
C LYS A 6 -2.22 -14.47 -1.46
N GLN A 7 -3.41 -13.89 -1.33
CA GLN A 7 -4.31 -13.64 -2.46
C GLN A 7 -3.69 -12.71 -3.51
N VAL A 8 -3.05 -11.61 -3.09
CA VAL A 8 -2.34 -10.70 -4.01
C VAL A 8 -1.23 -11.44 -4.77
N GLU A 9 -0.48 -12.31 -4.10
CA GLU A 9 0.57 -13.12 -4.73
C GLU A 9 0.00 -14.17 -5.70
N GLU A 10 -1.14 -14.79 -5.38
CA GLU A 10 -1.83 -15.73 -6.29
C GLU A 10 -2.38 -15.02 -7.53
N ASP A 11 -3.03 -13.88 -7.35
CA ASP A 11 -3.54 -13.06 -8.46
C ASP A 11 -2.40 -12.56 -9.35
N ARG A 12 -1.28 -12.16 -8.75
CA ARG A 12 -0.08 -11.75 -9.49
C ARG A 12 0.50 -12.89 -10.32
N LYS A 13 0.47 -14.13 -9.82
CA LYS A 13 0.87 -15.31 -10.60
C LYS A 13 -0.09 -15.58 -11.76
N ALA A 14 -1.39 -15.44 -11.54
CA ALA A 14 -2.38 -15.57 -12.61
C ALA A 14 -2.15 -14.53 -13.73
N LEU A 15 -1.88 -13.27 -13.37
CA LEU A 15 -1.52 -12.22 -14.31
C LEU A 15 -0.23 -12.56 -15.09
N LEU A 16 0.80 -13.07 -14.40
CA LEU A 16 2.03 -13.54 -15.06
C LEU A 16 1.71 -14.62 -16.09
N GLU A 17 0.87 -15.60 -15.75
CA GLU A 17 0.49 -16.65 -16.68
C GLU A 17 -0.30 -16.11 -17.87
N GLU A 18 -1.25 -15.20 -17.67
CA GLU A 18 -2.07 -14.59 -18.71
C GLU A 18 -1.23 -13.79 -19.72
N HIS A 19 -0.28 -13.01 -19.20
CA HIS A 19 0.60 -12.17 -20.00
C HIS A 19 1.82 -12.90 -20.55
N SER A 20 1.96 -14.20 -20.28
CA SER A 20 3.05 -15.00 -20.83
C SER A 20 2.73 -15.65 -22.16
N HIS A 21 3.77 -15.90 -22.94
CA HIS A 21 3.71 -16.87 -24.03
C HIS A 21 3.32 -18.25 -23.48
N LYS A 22 2.49 -18.97 -24.24
CA LYS A 22 2.04 -20.30 -23.88
C LYS A 22 2.80 -21.36 -24.68
N ASP A 23 3.05 -22.51 -24.05
CA ASP A 23 3.57 -23.70 -24.69
C ASP A 23 2.49 -24.45 -25.47
N GLY A 24 2.86 -25.60 -26.06
CA GLY A 24 1.93 -26.45 -26.81
C GLY A 24 0.83 -27.11 -25.97
N GLU A 25 0.94 -27.08 -24.64
CA GLU A 25 -0.08 -27.57 -23.70
C GLU A 25 -0.96 -26.42 -23.16
N GLY A 26 -0.70 -25.18 -23.58
CA GLY A 26 -1.42 -23.99 -23.13
C GLY A 26 -0.92 -23.41 -21.80
N LYS A 27 0.21 -23.87 -21.26
CA LYS A 27 0.80 -23.37 -20.01
C LYS A 27 1.81 -22.26 -20.29
N ALA A 28 2.02 -21.37 -19.32
CA ALA A 28 2.97 -20.28 -19.48
C ALA A 28 4.42 -20.80 -19.58
N ILE A 29 5.17 -20.27 -20.56
CA ILE A 29 6.57 -20.61 -20.75
C ILE A 29 7.41 -19.91 -19.66
N VAL A 30 8.26 -20.68 -19.00
CA VAL A 30 9.23 -20.17 -18.02
C VAL A 30 10.65 -20.45 -18.54
N LYS A 31 11.44 -19.39 -18.72
CA LYS A 31 12.85 -19.43 -19.15
C LYS A 31 13.72 -18.91 -18.01
N ASP A 32 14.72 -19.69 -17.61
CA ASP A 32 15.67 -19.31 -16.54
C ASP A 32 15.00 -18.89 -15.22
N GLY A 33 13.85 -19.52 -14.90
CA GLY A 33 13.06 -19.21 -13.71
C GLY A 33 12.20 -17.94 -13.81
N GLN A 34 12.13 -17.30 -14.98
CA GLN A 34 11.27 -16.14 -15.25
C GLN A 34 10.24 -16.46 -16.32
N TYR A 35 9.04 -15.91 -16.16
CA TYR A 35 7.97 -16.01 -17.15
C TYR A 35 8.36 -15.29 -18.45
N ASP A 36 8.12 -15.93 -19.59
CA ASP A 36 8.32 -15.34 -20.91
C ASP A 36 7.15 -14.42 -21.27
N VAL A 37 7.13 -13.24 -20.64
CA VAL A 37 6.04 -12.27 -20.74
C VAL A 37 5.99 -11.64 -22.15
N LYS A 38 4.85 -11.80 -22.83
CA LYS A 38 4.61 -11.30 -24.19
C LYS A 38 4.39 -9.79 -24.24
N ASP A 39 3.80 -9.22 -23.19
CA ASP A 39 3.52 -7.79 -23.05
C ASP A 39 3.79 -7.34 -21.62
N MET A 40 4.99 -6.80 -21.41
CA MET A 40 5.42 -6.29 -20.11
C MET A 40 4.68 -5.02 -19.70
N VAL A 41 4.16 -4.24 -20.66
CA VAL A 41 3.45 -2.99 -20.36
C VAL A 41 2.06 -3.29 -19.84
N ALA A 42 1.33 -4.18 -20.52
CA ALA A 42 0.02 -4.64 -20.06
C ALA A 42 0.12 -5.31 -18.69
N PHE A 43 1.07 -6.24 -18.51
CA PHE A 43 1.33 -6.87 -17.22
C PHE A 43 1.64 -5.84 -16.11
N SER A 44 2.49 -4.85 -16.39
CA SER A 44 2.80 -3.81 -15.40
C SER A 44 1.60 -2.94 -15.04
N ASN A 45 0.66 -2.73 -15.95
CA ASN A 45 -0.55 -1.95 -15.67
C ASN A 45 -1.51 -2.75 -14.80
N ASP A 46 -1.76 -4.01 -15.14
CA ASP A 46 -2.65 -4.88 -14.37
C ASP A 46 -2.12 -5.13 -12.96
N VAL A 47 -0.80 -5.28 -12.78
CA VAL A 47 -0.20 -5.38 -11.44
C VAL A 47 -0.36 -4.07 -10.65
N LYS A 48 -0.28 -2.91 -11.29
CA LYS A 48 -0.54 -1.63 -10.62
C LYS A 48 -2.00 -1.51 -10.19
N GLU A 49 -2.94 -1.95 -11.01
CA GLU A 49 -4.35 -1.96 -10.67
C GLU A 49 -4.63 -2.94 -9.52
N LEU A 50 -4.13 -4.18 -9.62
CA LEU A 50 -4.21 -5.18 -8.56
C LEU A 50 -3.67 -4.63 -7.22
N ASN A 51 -2.52 -3.96 -7.24
CA ASN A 51 -1.96 -3.36 -6.03
C ASN A 51 -2.83 -2.23 -5.49
N LYS A 52 -3.38 -1.36 -6.34
CA LYS A 52 -4.29 -0.29 -5.89
C LYS A 52 -5.55 -0.86 -5.24
N GLU A 53 -6.10 -1.94 -5.79
CA GLU A 53 -7.33 -2.55 -5.27
C GLU A 53 -7.08 -3.39 -4.01
N LYS A 54 -6.03 -4.22 -4.03
CA LYS A 54 -5.85 -5.31 -3.07
C LYS A 54 -4.67 -5.13 -2.14
N LEU A 55 -3.70 -4.28 -2.45
CA LEU A 55 -2.57 -4.03 -1.55
C LEU A 55 -2.89 -2.84 -0.63
N VAL A 56 -3.36 -3.16 0.56
CA VAL A 56 -3.43 -2.17 1.65
C VAL A 56 -2.19 -2.34 2.51
N ILE A 57 -1.34 -1.31 2.51
CA ILE A 57 -0.24 -1.18 3.46
C ILE A 57 -0.86 -0.70 4.76
N GLU A 58 -1.42 -1.62 5.54
CA GLU A 58 -1.61 -1.35 6.96
C GLU A 58 -0.19 -1.19 7.54
N GLY A 59 0.06 -0.14 8.34
CA GLY A 59 1.39 0.28 8.83
C GLY A 59 2.20 -0.75 9.64
N GLY A 60 1.89 -2.03 9.52
CA GLY A 60 2.54 -3.17 10.14
C GLY A 60 2.50 -3.02 11.65
N ASP A 61 3.62 -3.35 12.28
CA ASP A 61 3.85 -3.23 13.71
C ASP A 61 3.79 -1.77 14.22
N ASN A 62 3.93 -0.79 13.32
CA ASN A 62 3.93 0.63 13.66
C ASN A 62 2.52 1.27 13.62
N ARG A 63 1.47 0.51 13.23
CA ARG A 63 0.10 1.04 13.13
C ARG A 63 -0.37 1.64 14.46
N GLU A 64 -0.12 0.97 15.59
CA GLU A 64 -0.48 1.49 16.91
C GLU A 64 0.32 2.74 17.28
N MET A 65 1.62 2.77 16.98
CA MET A 65 2.46 3.95 17.19
C MET A 65 1.94 5.15 16.39
N ILE A 66 1.65 4.96 15.09
CA ILE A 66 1.13 6.00 14.20
C ILE A 66 -0.22 6.54 14.70
N ARG A 67 -1.13 5.67 15.14
CA ARG A 67 -2.40 6.09 15.75
C ARG A 67 -2.20 6.85 17.06
N THR A 68 -1.23 6.42 17.87
CA THR A 68 -0.92 7.09 19.14
C THR A 68 -0.41 8.51 18.91
N ILE A 69 0.34 8.77 17.84
CA ILE A 69 0.82 10.12 17.50
C ILE A 69 -0.36 11.07 17.27
N LYS A 70 -1.38 10.68 16.49
CA LYS A 70 -2.60 11.49 16.31
C LYS A 70 -3.25 11.84 17.66
N VAL A 71 -3.46 10.84 18.52
CA VAL A 71 -4.04 11.03 19.86
C VAL A 71 -3.19 11.92 20.76
N VAL A 72 -1.86 11.88 20.62
CA VAL A 72 -0.97 12.75 21.39
C VAL A 72 -1.05 14.18 20.89
N LEU A 73 -1.08 14.40 19.57
CA LEU A 73 -1.24 15.74 19.00
C LEU A 73 -2.58 16.37 19.42
N GLU A 74 -3.69 15.63 19.36
CA GLU A 74 -5.01 16.09 19.86
C GLU A 74 -4.95 16.53 21.33
N LYS A 75 -4.16 15.86 22.18
CA LYS A 75 -4.02 16.22 23.60
C LYS A 75 -3.16 17.44 23.85
N LEU A 76 -2.38 17.86 22.87
CA LEU A 76 -1.48 19.01 22.95
C LEU A 76 -2.12 20.27 22.35
N GLU A 77 -3.37 20.21 21.89
CA GLU A 77 -4.09 21.36 21.31
C GLU A 77 -4.17 22.58 22.26
N ASP A 78 -4.25 22.34 23.57
CA ASP A 78 -4.32 23.39 24.59
C ASP A 78 -2.95 24.03 24.91
N GLU A 79 -1.84 23.54 24.34
CA GLU A 79 -0.50 24.09 24.57
C GLU A 79 -0.23 25.28 23.63
N GLU A 80 0.30 26.37 24.17
CA GLU A 80 0.69 27.54 23.37
C GLU A 80 2.08 27.33 22.76
N TYR A 81 2.12 27.22 21.43
CA TYR A 81 3.36 27.17 20.65
C TYR A 81 3.60 28.50 19.93
N GLU A 82 4.86 28.94 19.84
CA GLU A 82 5.23 30.16 19.12
C GLU A 82 6.35 29.90 18.11
N GLY A 83 6.39 30.74 17.06
CA GLY A 83 7.43 30.70 16.05
C GLY A 83 7.52 29.34 15.36
N GLN A 84 8.72 28.78 15.29
CA GLN A 84 8.98 27.53 14.58
C GLN A 84 8.24 26.33 15.19
N ASP A 85 7.99 26.32 16.50
CA ASP A 85 7.33 25.20 17.16
C ASP A 85 5.85 25.11 16.77
N SER A 86 5.19 26.26 16.56
CA SER A 86 3.82 26.33 16.02
C SER A 86 3.75 25.84 14.58
N GLU A 87 4.70 26.23 13.72
CA GLU A 87 4.76 25.76 12.33
C GLU A 87 4.96 24.24 12.25
N ILE A 88 5.78 23.68 13.15
CA ILE A 88 6.00 22.22 13.23
C ILE A 88 4.75 21.51 13.72
N TYR A 89 4.08 22.05 14.75
CA TYR A 89 2.84 21.48 15.28
C TYR A 89 1.76 21.44 14.20
N ASP A 90 1.51 22.55 13.50
CA ASP A 90 0.53 22.65 12.41
C ASP A 90 0.85 21.66 11.28
N TYR A 91 2.12 21.56 10.90
CA TYR A 91 2.57 20.59 9.90
C TYR A 91 2.28 19.15 10.33
N LEU A 92 2.55 18.79 11.58
CA LEU A 92 2.27 17.46 12.10
C LEU A 92 0.75 17.18 12.14
N CYS A 93 -0.06 18.14 12.57
CA CYS A 93 -1.51 18.01 12.58
C CYS A 93 -2.08 17.77 11.17
N ASP A 94 -1.58 18.47 10.15
CA ASP A 94 -1.94 18.26 8.75
C ASP A 94 -1.53 16.87 8.24
N GLN A 95 -0.27 16.46 8.47
CA GLN A 95 0.23 15.16 8.00
C GLN A 95 -0.50 13.97 8.63
N PHE A 96 -0.92 14.10 9.88
CA PHE A 96 -1.66 13.07 10.60
C PHE A 96 -3.18 13.26 10.53
N LYS A 97 -3.66 14.27 9.79
CA LYS A 97 -5.09 14.57 9.60
C LYS A 97 -5.82 14.62 10.94
N VAL A 98 -5.28 15.38 11.89
CA VAL A 98 -5.84 15.53 13.24
C VAL A 98 -7.25 16.10 13.16
N ASP A 99 -7.48 17.08 12.28
CA ASP A 99 -8.75 17.82 12.15
C ASP A 99 -9.81 17.16 11.24
N GLU A 100 -9.49 16.04 10.57
CA GLU A 100 -10.50 15.27 9.83
C GLU A 100 -11.27 14.38 10.83
N GLU A 101 -12.55 14.73 11.10
CA GLU A 101 -13.50 13.87 11.83
C GLU A 101 -13.59 12.51 11.10
N GLY A 102 -13.26 11.43 11.81
CA GLY A 102 -12.90 10.16 11.21
C GLY A 102 -13.99 9.48 10.37
N GLU A 103 -13.59 8.98 9.19
CA GLU A 103 -14.16 7.78 8.57
C GLU A 103 -13.41 6.51 9.04
N ASP A 104 -12.99 6.44 10.30
CA ASP A 104 -12.46 5.20 10.89
C ASP A 104 -13.61 4.45 11.61
N GLN A 105 -14.47 3.78 10.82
CA GLN A 105 -15.33 2.67 11.28
C GLN A 105 -14.75 1.32 10.83
#